data_AF-A0A3R6Z420-F1
#
_entry.id   AF-A0A3R6Z420-F1
#
_cell.length_a   1.000
_cell.length_b   1.000
_cell.length_c   1.000
_cell.angle_alpha   90.00
_cell.angle_beta   90.00
_cell.angle_gamma   90.00
#
_symmetry.space_group_name_H-M   'P 1'
#
loop_
_entity.id
_entity.type
_entity.pdbx_description
1 polymer ?
#
loop_
_entity_poly.entity_id
_entity_poly.type
_entity_poly.pdbx_seq_one_letter_code
_entity_poly.pdbx_strand_id
1 'polypeptide(L)'
;AASPLLGTSPFSGNQTLHGGATAKKIRTLVVLGSGGHTTEMLKLIKRLSVEQYTPLAFVVAASDHTSEEKARMERKVGQSWTSTVFTSMHSLLYSIAVVFHFQPDLLLCNGPGTCIPICVALLLRRFLGLDTTAKLIFCESFARVQRLSLSGRILYHVADAFVVHWPQLQAKYPHATYLGTIC
;
A
#
# COMPACT_ATOMS: atom_id res chain seq x y z
N ALA A 1 43.53 11.23 59.58
CA ALA A 1 43.43 9.80 59.95
C ALA A 1 42.15 9.60 60.73
N ALA A 2 41.43 8.50 60.45
CA ALA A 2 40.27 7.96 61.18
C ALA A 2 38.92 8.74 61.13
N SER A 3 38.00 8.24 60.31
CA SER A 3 36.54 8.14 60.59
C SER A 3 36.28 7.13 61.74
N PRO A 4 35.06 6.78 62.25
CA PRO A 4 33.73 6.91 61.62
C PRO A 4 32.44 6.92 62.55
N LEU A 5 31.26 6.90 61.89
CA LEU A 5 29.90 6.37 62.24
C LEU A 5 28.97 7.07 63.27
N LEU A 6 27.76 7.46 62.83
CA LEU A 6 26.48 6.69 62.93
C LEU A 6 25.35 7.52 62.24
N GLY A 7 24.63 7.02 61.22
CA GLY A 7 23.31 6.35 61.33
C GLY A 7 22.16 7.37 61.18
N THR A 8 21.09 7.25 60.38
CA THR A 8 20.29 6.11 59.94
C THR A 8 19.29 6.54 58.82
N SER A 9 19.21 5.73 57.75
CA SER A 9 18.05 5.23 56.92
C SER A 9 16.79 6.10 56.60
N PRO A 10 15.84 5.61 55.77
CA PRO A 10 15.95 5.11 54.39
C PRO A 10 14.85 5.69 53.47
N PHE A 11 15.05 5.79 52.15
CA PHE A 11 13.90 5.76 51.22
C PHE A 11 14.21 4.99 49.94
N SER A 12 13.24 4.14 49.64
CA SER A 12 13.14 3.11 48.61
C SER A 12 13.14 3.67 47.18
N GLY A 13 13.64 2.87 46.23
CA GLY A 13 13.53 3.19 44.81
C GLY A 13 14.15 2.12 43.90
N ASN A 14 13.49 0.97 43.79
CA ASN A 14 13.72 -0.04 42.76
C ASN A 14 13.74 0.60 41.36
N GLN A 15 14.88 0.57 40.66
CA GLN A 15 14.90 0.78 39.22
C GLN A 15 14.59 -0.55 38.52
N THR A 16 13.30 -0.74 38.24
CA THR A 16 12.77 -1.80 37.37
C THR A 16 13.32 -1.67 35.95
N LEU A 17 13.96 -2.75 35.51
CA LEU A 17 14.37 -3.04 34.13
C LEU A 17 13.19 -2.78 33.16
N HIS A 18 13.32 -1.78 32.30
CA HIS A 18 12.43 -1.62 31.14
C HIS A 18 12.76 -2.70 30.11
N GLY A 19 12.00 -3.79 30.12
CA GLY A 19 11.91 -4.70 28.98
C GLY A 19 11.30 -3.95 27.80
N GLY A 20 12.12 -3.60 26.81
CA GLY A 20 11.66 -2.96 25.57
C GLY A 20 10.72 -3.90 24.82
N ALA A 21 9.44 -3.54 24.73
CA ALA A 21 8.49 -4.21 23.86
C ALA A 21 9.02 -4.11 22.42
N THR A 22 9.33 -5.25 21.79
CA THR A 22 9.70 -5.30 20.38
C THR A 22 8.51 -4.81 19.55
N ALA A 23 8.73 -3.74 18.76
CA ALA A 23 7.68 -3.16 17.94
C ALA A 23 7.08 -4.22 16.99
N LYS A 24 5.74 -4.30 16.92
CA LYS A 24 5.05 -5.23 16.02
C LYS A 24 5.40 -4.92 14.56
N LYS A 25 5.93 -5.91 13.85
CA LYS A 25 6.24 -5.83 12.43
C LYS A 25 4.96 -5.92 11.57
N ILE A 26 4.87 -5.10 10.53
CA ILE A 26 3.73 -4.97 9.62
C ILE A 26 4.06 -5.68 8.31
N ARG A 27 3.40 -6.82 8.04
CA ARG A 27 3.53 -7.53 6.76
C ARG A 27 2.98 -6.67 5.64
N THR A 28 3.85 -6.23 4.75
CA THR A 28 3.52 -5.24 3.74
C THR A 28 3.57 -5.87 2.36
N LEU A 29 2.45 -5.84 1.65
CA LEU A 29 2.34 -6.24 0.25
C LEU A 29 2.30 -4.99 -0.61
N VAL A 30 3.21 -4.90 -1.57
CA VAL A 30 3.30 -3.76 -2.48
C VAL A 30 3.01 -4.21 -3.90
N VAL A 31 2.06 -3.54 -4.55
CA VAL A 31 1.79 -3.74 -5.98
C VAL A 31 2.58 -2.71 -6.76
N LEU A 32 3.55 -3.19 -7.53
CA LEU A 32 4.31 -2.38 -8.47
C LEU A 32 3.59 -2.40 -9.81
N GLY A 33 3.23 -1.22 -10.33
CA GLY A 33 2.96 -1.06 -11.76
C GLY A 33 4.25 -1.18 -12.57
N SER A 34 4.18 -1.05 -13.88
CA SER A 34 5.36 -0.98 -14.77
C SER A 34 5.72 0.46 -15.13
N GLY A 35 6.97 0.68 -15.54
CA GLY A 35 7.47 2.00 -15.94
C GLY A 35 7.44 3.01 -14.79
N GLY A 36 6.85 4.18 -15.03
CA GLY A 36 6.81 5.30 -14.08
C GLY A 36 6.18 4.95 -12.73
N HIS A 37 5.13 4.10 -12.74
CA HIS A 37 4.47 3.63 -11.51
C HIS A 37 5.42 2.79 -10.63
N THR A 38 6.31 1.99 -11.24
CA THR A 38 7.34 1.25 -10.48
C THR A 38 8.25 2.23 -9.75
N THR A 39 8.71 3.27 -10.45
CA THR A 39 9.63 4.26 -9.89
C THR A 39 8.98 5.03 -8.75
N GLU A 40 7.72 5.46 -8.91
CA GLU A 40 6.94 6.13 -7.86
C GLU A 40 6.87 5.27 -6.58
N MET A 41 6.49 4.00 -6.73
CA MET A 41 6.34 3.08 -5.60
C MET A 41 7.66 2.77 -4.92
N LEU A 42 8.73 2.55 -5.68
CA LEU A 42 10.06 2.32 -5.12
C LEU A 42 10.57 3.54 -4.34
N LYS A 43 10.30 4.76 -4.82
CA LYS A 43 10.64 5.99 -4.07
C LYS A 43 9.86 6.09 -2.75
N LEU A 44 8.58 5.74 -2.76
CA LEU A 44 7.75 5.73 -1.55
C LEU A 44 8.29 4.71 -0.53
N ILE A 45 8.62 3.50 -0.99
CA ILE A 45 9.16 2.42 -0.14
C ILE A 45 10.50 2.78 0.46
N LYS A 46 11.39 3.46 -0.27
CA LYS A 46 12.68 3.92 0.27
C LYS A 46 12.53 4.87 1.46
N ARG A 47 11.38 5.53 1.60
CA ARG A 47 11.07 6.41 2.73
C ARG A 47 10.37 5.67 3.88
N LEU A 48 9.92 4.43 3.68
CA LEU A 48 9.33 3.59 4.72
C LEU A 48 10.43 2.89 5.54
N SER A 49 10.27 2.85 6.86
CA SER A 49 11.19 2.15 7.76
C SER A 49 11.09 0.64 7.59
N VAL A 50 12.00 0.04 6.83
CA VAL A 50 12.00 -1.40 6.49
C VAL A 50 11.97 -2.30 7.73
N GLU A 51 12.49 -1.84 8.86
CA GLU A 51 12.45 -2.56 10.14
C GLU A 51 11.03 -2.78 10.69
N GLN A 52 10.13 -1.82 10.42
CA GLN A 52 8.73 -1.86 10.85
C GLN A 52 7.83 -2.52 9.81
N TYR A 53 8.10 -2.33 8.51
CA TYR A 53 7.26 -2.78 7.40
C TYR A 53 7.77 -4.07 6.75
N THR A 54 8.11 -5.07 7.56
CA THR A 54 8.67 -6.35 7.13
C THR A 54 7.81 -7.54 7.63
N PRO A 55 7.73 -8.66 6.90
CA PRO A 55 8.24 -8.89 5.54
C PRO A 55 7.57 -7.97 4.50
N LEU A 56 8.37 -7.54 3.54
CA LEU A 56 7.95 -6.74 2.39
C LEU A 56 7.90 -7.63 1.15
N ALA A 57 6.72 -7.84 0.60
CA ALA A 57 6.51 -8.61 -0.63
C ALA A 57 6.07 -7.71 -1.76
N PHE A 58 6.48 -8.04 -2.99
CA PHE A 58 6.17 -7.28 -4.19
C PHE A 58 5.37 -8.11 -5.17
N VAL A 59 4.29 -7.55 -5.70
CA VAL A 59 3.60 -8.08 -6.88
C VAL A 59 3.86 -7.14 -8.03
N VAL A 60 4.53 -7.64 -9.06
CA VAL A 60 4.86 -6.85 -10.25
C VAL A 60 3.78 -7.07 -11.30
N ALA A 61 3.07 -6.00 -11.65
CA ALA A 61 2.13 -6.05 -12.75
C ALA A 61 2.88 -5.97 -14.09
N ALA A 62 2.61 -6.92 -14.99
CA ALA A 62 3.27 -7.03 -16.30
C ALA A 62 2.70 -6.07 -17.37
N SER A 63 2.14 -4.93 -16.97
CA SER A 63 1.23 -4.14 -17.80
C SER A 63 1.62 -2.68 -17.79
N ASP A 64 2.53 -2.27 -18.70
CA ASP A 64 2.72 -0.90 -19.23
C ASP A 64 3.99 -0.88 -20.11
N HIS A 65 3.83 -1.25 -21.39
CA HIS A 65 4.72 -0.80 -22.46
C HIS A 65 3.98 0.33 -23.19
N THR A 66 4.28 1.59 -22.83
CA THR A 66 4.13 2.79 -23.67
C THR A 66 2.87 2.89 -24.54
N SER A 67 1.68 3.28 -24.03
CA SER A 67 0.48 3.38 -24.90
C SER A 67 -0.71 4.24 -24.44
N GLU A 68 -0.62 5.21 -23.52
CA GLU A 68 -1.81 6.05 -23.27
C GLU A 68 -2.18 6.97 -24.46
N GLU A 69 -1.21 7.39 -25.28
CA GLU A 69 -1.49 8.15 -26.52
C GLU A 69 -1.69 7.26 -27.78
N LYS A 70 -1.25 5.99 -27.76
CA LYS A 70 -1.46 5.04 -28.87
C LYS A 70 -2.70 4.15 -28.71
N ALA A 71 -3.09 3.79 -27.49
CA ALA A 71 -4.20 2.85 -27.24
C ALA A 71 -5.58 3.41 -27.59
N ARG A 72 -5.72 4.73 -27.79
CA ARG A 72 -6.98 5.31 -28.31
C ARG A 72 -7.08 5.26 -29.83
N MET A 73 -5.97 5.06 -30.55
CA MET A 73 -5.91 4.99 -32.01
C MET A 73 -5.82 3.55 -32.56
N GLU A 74 -5.38 2.58 -31.74
CA GLU A 74 -5.18 1.18 -32.19
C GLU A 74 -6.26 0.19 -31.74
N ARG A 75 -7.38 0.64 -31.13
CA ARG A 75 -8.59 -0.21 -31.01
C ARG A 75 -9.27 -0.39 -32.38
N LYS A 76 -8.57 -1.08 -33.29
CA LYS A 76 -9.17 -1.70 -34.47
C LYS A 76 -10.10 -2.80 -34.00
N VAL A 77 -11.40 -2.52 -34.11
CA VAL A 77 -12.40 -3.39 -34.76
C VAL A 77 -11.96 -4.87 -34.78
N GLY A 78 -12.42 -5.68 -33.80
CA GLY A 78 -12.49 -7.14 -33.97
C GLY A 78 -12.03 -8.08 -32.85
N GLN A 79 -11.41 -7.63 -31.75
CA GLN A 79 -10.98 -8.54 -30.67
C GLN A 79 -12.07 -8.76 -29.60
N SER A 80 -12.36 -10.03 -29.31
CA SER A 80 -13.42 -10.48 -28.42
C SER A 80 -13.14 -10.13 -26.95
N TRP A 81 -14.18 -9.72 -26.23
CA TRP A 81 -14.16 -9.42 -24.78
C TRP A 81 -13.75 -10.63 -23.91
N THR A 82 -13.75 -11.84 -24.48
CA THR A 82 -13.58 -13.11 -23.78
C THR A 82 -12.16 -13.33 -23.26
N SER A 83 -11.10 -12.95 -23.99
CA SER A 83 -9.72 -13.15 -23.51
C SER A 83 -9.35 -12.24 -22.32
N THR A 84 -9.96 -11.05 -22.24
CA THR A 84 -9.79 -10.10 -21.13
C THR A 84 -10.51 -10.58 -19.86
N VAL A 85 -11.65 -11.25 -20.00
CA VAL A 85 -12.37 -11.84 -18.86
C VAL A 85 -11.61 -13.04 -18.30
N PHE A 86 -11.11 -13.94 -19.16
CA PHE A 86 -10.34 -15.11 -18.69
C PHE A 86 -9.06 -14.72 -17.97
N THR A 87 -8.31 -13.74 -18.49
CA THR A 87 -7.12 -13.21 -17.82
C THR A 87 -7.46 -12.42 -16.56
N SER A 88 -8.59 -11.71 -16.52
CA SER A 88 -9.09 -11.06 -15.30
C SER A 88 -9.48 -12.05 -14.21
N MET A 89 -10.20 -13.12 -14.55
CA MET A 89 -10.56 -14.18 -13.59
C MET A 89 -9.32 -14.90 -13.06
N HIS A 90 -8.36 -15.22 -13.94
CA HIS A 90 -7.10 -15.82 -13.51
C HIS A 90 -6.30 -14.87 -12.59
N SER A 91 -6.23 -13.58 -12.93
CA SER A 91 -5.60 -12.56 -12.09
C SER A 91 -6.29 -12.41 -10.74
N LEU A 92 -7.62 -12.54 -10.69
CA LEU A 92 -8.39 -12.51 -9.45
C LEU A 92 -8.12 -13.74 -8.58
N LEU A 93 -8.13 -14.96 -9.16
CA LEU A 93 -7.81 -16.18 -8.43
C LEU A 93 -6.39 -16.16 -7.89
N TYR A 94 -5.43 -15.73 -8.70
CA TYR A 94 -4.04 -15.53 -8.27
C TYR A 94 -3.95 -14.50 -7.14
N SER A 95 -4.67 -13.37 -7.27
CA SER A 95 -4.71 -12.33 -6.23
C SER A 95 -5.29 -12.83 -4.91
N ILE A 96 -6.36 -13.63 -4.96
CA ILE A 96 -6.94 -14.29 -3.80
C ILE A 96 -5.90 -15.21 -3.17
N ALA A 97 -5.25 -16.08 -3.95
CA ALA A 97 -4.22 -16.98 -3.44
C ALA A 97 -3.06 -16.21 -2.77
N VAL A 98 -2.55 -15.16 -3.41
CA VAL A 98 -1.46 -14.33 -2.86
C VAL A 98 -1.88 -13.67 -1.54
N VAL A 99 -3.06 -13.04 -1.48
CA VAL A 99 -3.52 -12.33 -0.28
C VAL A 99 -3.81 -13.30 0.87
N PHE A 100 -4.42 -14.45 0.58
CA PHE A 100 -4.76 -15.43 1.62
C PHE A 100 -3.54 -16.21 2.12
N HIS A 101 -2.53 -16.41 1.27
CA HIS A 101 -1.27 -17.05 1.66
C HIS A 101 -0.33 -16.09 2.40
N PHE A 102 -0.11 -14.88 1.84
CA PHE A 102 0.81 -13.90 2.44
C PHE A 102 0.22 -13.20 3.67
N GLN A 103 -1.11 -13.06 3.70
CA GLN A 103 -1.85 -12.42 4.79
C GLN A 103 -1.31 -11.02 5.15
N PRO A 104 -1.31 -10.06 4.22
CA PRO A 104 -0.75 -8.74 4.48
C PRO A 104 -1.54 -7.98 5.55
N ASP A 105 -0.81 -7.28 6.43
CA ASP A 105 -1.35 -6.30 7.36
C ASP A 105 -1.48 -4.91 6.68
N LEU A 106 -0.70 -4.68 5.61
CA LEU A 106 -0.75 -3.48 4.78
C LEU A 106 -0.64 -3.86 3.30
N LEU A 107 -1.57 -3.37 2.48
CA LEU A 107 -1.49 -3.40 1.02
C LEU A 107 -1.29 -1.97 0.51
N LEU A 108 -0.17 -1.75 -0.17
CA LEU A 108 0.17 -0.49 -0.81
C LEU A 108 0.16 -0.66 -2.32
N CYS A 109 -0.57 0.17 -3.04
CA CYS A 109 -0.64 0.09 -4.49
C CYS A 109 -0.78 1.47 -5.15
N ASN A 110 -0.40 1.54 -6.42
CA ASN A 110 -0.62 2.68 -7.31
C ASN A 110 -1.49 2.24 -8.51
N GLY A 111 -1.83 3.18 -9.38
CA GLY A 111 -2.96 3.20 -10.30
C GLY A 111 -2.90 2.55 -11.70
N PRO A 112 -2.19 1.44 -12.02
CA PRO A 112 -2.65 0.62 -13.14
C PRO A 112 -3.91 -0.18 -12.75
N GLY A 113 -4.73 -0.56 -13.74
CA GLY A 113 -5.93 -1.41 -13.55
C GLY A 113 -5.63 -2.76 -12.87
N THR A 114 -4.39 -3.22 -12.96
CA THR A 114 -3.91 -4.50 -12.44
C THR A 114 -3.76 -4.57 -10.93
N CYS A 115 -3.80 -3.43 -10.21
CA CYS A 115 -3.87 -3.46 -8.74
C CYS A 115 -5.26 -3.86 -8.22
N ILE A 116 -6.31 -3.73 -9.03
CA ILE A 116 -7.70 -3.91 -8.59
C ILE A 116 -7.97 -5.34 -8.11
N PRO A 117 -7.58 -6.42 -8.81
CA PRO A 117 -7.81 -7.79 -8.33
C PRO A 117 -7.18 -8.07 -6.95
N ILE A 118 -6.00 -7.53 -6.67
CA ILE A 118 -5.31 -7.67 -5.38
C ILE A 118 -6.02 -6.89 -4.28
N CYS A 119 -6.49 -5.68 -4.59
CA CYS A 119 -7.29 -4.89 -3.65
C CYS A 119 -8.62 -5.59 -3.34
N VAL A 120 -9.30 -6.12 -4.35
CA VAL A 120 -10.55 -6.89 -4.17
C VAL A 120 -10.31 -8.13 -3.33
N ALA A 121 -9.21 -8.86 -3.54
CA ALA A 121 -8.87 -10.02 -2.71
C ALA A 121 -8.67 -9.66 -1.23
N LEU A 122 -8.04 -8.51 -0.94
CA LEU A 122 -7.92 -8.02 0.44
C LEU A 122 -9.27 -7.64 1.03
N LEU A 123 -10.09 -6.90 0.29
CA LEU A 123 -11.42 -6.50 0.72
C LEU A 123 -12.32 -7.72 0.95
N LEU A 124 -12.21 -8.76 0.12
CA LEU A 124 -12.90 -10.04 0.30
C LEU A 124 -12.47 -10.71 1.60
N ARG A 125 -11.16 -10.77 1.88
CA ARG A 125 -10.64 -11.33 3.14
C ARG A 125 -11.17 -10.58 4.37
N ARG A 126 -11.30 -9.24 4.29
CA ARG A 126 -11.93 -8.43 5.35
C ARG A 126 -13.42 -8.72 5.49
N PHE A 127 -14.13 -8.80 4.36
CA PHE A 127 -15.57 -9.07 4.33
C PHE A 127 -15.92 -10.44 4.93
N LEU A 128 -15.09 -11.45 4.72
CA LEU A 128 -15.23 -12.78 5.32
C LEU A 128 -14.88 -12.83 6.83
N GLY A 129 -14.50 -11.69 7.44
CA GLY A 129 -14.17 -11.61 8.86
C GLY A 129 -12.86 -12.27 9.27
N LEU A 130 -12.03 -12.68 8.29
CA LEU A 130 -10.77 -13.38 8.55
C LEU A 130 -9.67 -12.45 9.07
N ASP A 131 -9.69 -11.19 8.62
CA ASP A 131 -8.80 -10.13 9.08
C ASP A 131 -9.40 -8.78 8.74
N THR A 132 -9.97 -8.12 9.73
CA THR A 132 -10.59 -6.79 9.60
C THR A 132 -9.59 -5.65 9.84
N THR A 133 -8.36 -5.98 10.23
CA THR A 133 -7.35 -5.00 10.68
C THR A 133 -6.38 -4.59 9.58
N ALA A 134 -6.22 -5.41 8.55
CA ALA A 134 -5.38 -5.10 7.40
C ALA A 134 -5.74 -3.73 6.81
N LYS A 135 -4.76 -2.97 6.31
CA LYS A 135 -4.94 -1.62 5.73
C LYS A 135 -4.67 -1.58 4.23
N LEU A 136 -5.45 -0.79 3.51
CA LEU A 136 -5.37 -0.60 2.07
C LEU A 136 -5.06 0.87 1.81
N ILE A 137 -3.85 1.13 1.33
CA ILE A 137 -3.40 2.47 0.96
C ILE A 137 -3.22 2.52 -0.55
N PHE A 138 -3.97 3.40 -1.20
CA PHE A 138 -3.84 3.65 -2.62
C PHE A 138 -3.16 4.99 -2.86
N CYS A 139 -2.06 4.99 -3.61
CA CYS A 139 -1.39 6.20 -4.08
C CYS A 139 -1.73 6.42 -5.55
N GLU A 140 -2.48 7.48 -5.86
CA GLU A 140 -2.74 7.84 -7.25
C GLU A 140 -1.44 8.21 -7.95
N SER A 141 -1.36 7.95 -9.25
CA SER A 141 -0.15 8.24 -10.03
C SER A 141 0.13 9.73 -10.14
N PHE A 142 1.42 10.09 -10.16
CA PHE A 142 1.87 11.47 -10.36
C PHE A 142 1.38 12.05 -11.69
N ALA A 143 1.21 11.21 -12.72
CA ALA A 143 0.70 11.64 -14.03
C ALA A 143 -0.75 12.16 -13.98
N ARG A 144 -1.52 11.84 -12.93
CA ARG A 144 -2.92 12.26 -12.79
C ARG A 144 -2.99 13.62 -12.10
N VAL A 145 -3.01 14.69 -12.89
CA VAL A 145 -3.06 16.08 -12.37
C VAL A 145 -4.50 16.55 -12.12
N GLN A 146 -5.42 16.24 -13.04
CA GLN A 146 -6.75 16.87 -13.08
C GLN A 146 -7.89 15.93 -12.66
N ARG A 147 -7.73 14.62 -12.88
CA ARG A 147 -8.77 13.60 -12.62
C ARG A 147 -8.12 12.30 -12.18
N LEU A 148 -8.75 11.62 -11.23
CA LEU A 148 -8.33 10.28 -10.80
C LEU A 148 -8.35 9.29 -11.97
N SER A 149 -7.51 8.27 -11.90
CA SER A 149 -7.55 7.11 -12.79
C SER A 149 -8.87 6.33 -12.60
N LEU A 150 -9.16 5.37 -13.48
CA LEU A 150 -10.32 4.49 -13.26
C LEU A 150 -10.15 3.70 -11.95
N SER A 151 -8.96 3.13 -11.74
CA SER A 151 -8.59 2.46 -10.49
C SER A 151 -8.72 3.38 -9.29
N GLY A 152 -8.22 4.62 -9.41
CA GLY A 152 -8.32 5.62 -8.36
C GLY A 152 -9.77 5.97 -8.01
N ARG A 153 -10.66 6.13 -8.99
CA ARG A 153 -12.09 6.35 -8.70
C ARG A 153 -12.75 5.18 -7.96
N ILE A 154 -12.38 3.95 -8.31
CA ILE A 154 -12.90 2.76 -7.63
C ILE A 154 -12.36 2.71 -6.20
N LEU A 155 -11.05 2.84 -6.04
CA LEU A 155 -10.36 2.68 -4.76
C LEU A 155 -10.57 3.86 -3.81
N TYR A 156 -10.92 5.04 -4.30
CA TYR A 156 -11.24 6.21 -3.48
C TYR A 156 -12.35 5.94 -2.45
N HIS A 157 -13.28 5.03 -2.74
CA HIS A 157 -14.39 4.72 -1.85
C HIS A 157 -14.12 3.56 -0.89
N VAL A 158 -13.06 2.78 -1.10
CA VAL A 158 -12.80 1.54 -0.35
C VAL A 158 -11.42 1.48 0.30
N ALA A 159 -10.48 2.32 -0.12
CA ALA A 159 -9.18 2.42 0.50
C ALA A 159 -9.29 3.07 1.88
N ASP A 160 -8.52 2.58 2.84
CA ASP A 160 -8.41 3.18 4.18
C ASP A 160 -7.71 4.54 4.12
N ALA A 161 -6.75 4.68 3.19
CA ALA A 161 -6.12 5.96 2.88
C ALA A 161 -5.92 6.09 1.37
N PHE A 162 -6.24 7.29 0.86
CA PHE A 162 -6.09 7.62 -0.54
C PHE A 162 -5.13 8.79 -0.67
N VAL A 163 -4.05 8.63 -1.43
CA VAL A 163 -2.98 9.63 -1.54
C VAL A 163 -2.95 10.22 -2.94
N VAL A 164 -2.80 11.53 -3.02
CA VAL A 164 -2.67 12.29 -4.29
C VAL A 164 -1.44 13.19 -4.27
N HIS A 165 -0.90 13.47 -5.45
CA HIS A 165 0.28 14.32 -5.64
C HIS A 165 -0.02 15.78 -5.95
N TRP A 166 -1.28 16.12 -6.23
CA TRP A 166 -1.68 17.44 -6.72
C TRP A 166 -2.74 18.07 -5.82
N PRO A 167 -2.57 19.34 -5.39
CA PRO A 167 -3.53 19.99 -4.50
C PRO A 167 -4.91 20.17 -5.15
N GLN A 168 -4.97 20.27 -6.49
CA GLN A 168 -6.22 20.37 -7.24
C GLN A 168 -7.07 19.08 -7.09
N LEU A 169 -6.42 17.92 -7.03
CA LEU A 169 -7.11 16.67 -6.74
C LEU A 169 -7.60 16.62 -5.30
N GLN A 170 -6.80 17.03 -4.32
CA GLN A 170 -7.25 17.09 -2.94
C GLN A 170 -8.47 18.00 -2.77
N ALA A 171 -8.46 19.19 -3.40
CA ALA A 171 -9.59 20.11 -3.37
C ALA A 171 -10.88 19.49 -3.94
N LYS A 172 -10.77 18.59 -4.92
CA LYS A 172 -11.89 17.89 -5.53
C LYS A 172 -12.30 16.61 -4.79
N TYR A 173 -11.36 15.98 -4.08
CA TYR A 173 -11.50 14.70 -3.41
C TYR A 173 -11.05 14.85 -1.95
N PRO A 174 -11.94 15.34 -1.05
CA PRO A 174 -11.54 15.77 0.30
C PRO A 174 -11.07 14.63 1.21
N HIS A 175 -11.39 13.37 0.91
CA HIS A 175 -10.85 12.21 1.63
C HIS A 175 -9.43 11.83 1.17
N ALA A 176 -8.92 12.47 0.11
CA ALA A 176 -7.57 12.27 -0.33
C ALA A 176 -6.58 13.07 0.52
N THR A 177 -5.46 12.44 0.87
CA THR A 177 -4.32 13.09 1.51
C THR A 177 -3.35 13.57 0.44
N TYR A 178 -3.04 14.86 0.46
CA TYR A 178 -2.03 15.43 -0.42
C TYR A 178 -0.62 15.15 0.12
N LEU A 179 0.20 14.47 -0.67
CA LEU A 179 1.60 14.15 -0.31
C LEU A 179 2.63 15.08 -0.97
N GLY A 180 2.23 15.78 -2.04
CA GLY A 180 3.15 16.56 -2.87
C GLY A 180 4.09 15.71 -3.73
N THR A 181 5.19 16.32 -4.17
CA THR A 181 6.13 15.71 -5.11
C THR A 181 7.05 14.72 -4.40
N ILE A 182 7.02 13.46 -4.83
CA ILE A 182 8.01 12.46 -4.41
C ILE A 182 9.29 12.64 -5.25
N CYS A 183 10.06 13.69 -4.96
CA CYS A 183 11.39 13.91 -5.53
C CYS A 183 12.38 12.88 -4.99
#